data_AF-A0A7C5V903-F1
#
_entry.id   AF-A0A7C5V903-F1
#
_cell.length_a   1.000
_cell.length_b   1.000
_cell.length_c   1.000
_cell.angle_alpha   90.00
_cell.angle_beta   90.00
_cell.angle_gamma   90.00
#
_symmetry.space_group_name_H-M   'P 1'
#
loop_
_entity.id
_entity.type
_entity.pdbx_description
1 polymer ?
#
loop_
_entity_poly.entity_id
_entity_poly.type
_entity_poly.pdbx_seq_one_letter_code
_entity_poly.pdbx_strand_id
1 'polypeptide(L)' 'TILRVHLKKGVANVLENCDIMADQIRAVDNKRLLKRVGKLPDNLIKQVQENIKIVLDFD' A
#
# COMPACT_ATOMS: atom_id res chain seq x y z
N THR A 1 1.91 -14.79 7.87
CA THR A 1 0.63 -14.10 8.16
C THR A 1 0.28 -13.24 6.96
N ILE A 2 -0.93 -13.34 6.41
CA ILE A 2 -1.29 -12.59 5.20
C ILE A 2 -1.66 -11.15 5.62
N LEU A 3 -0.73 -10.22 5.48
CA LEU A 3 -0.97 -8.79 5.74
C LEU A 3 -1.39 -8.10 4.43
N ARG A 4 -2.70 -8.11 4.16
CA ARG A 4 -3.31 -7.46 3.00
C ARG A 4 -4.22 -6.32 3.44
N VAL A 5 -4.11 -5.17 2.78
CA VAL A 5 -5.01 -4.03 3.00
C VAL A 5 -5.94 -3.90 1.80
N HIS A 6 -7.23 -4.10 2.02
CA HIS A 6 -8.24 -4.02 0.97
C HIS A 6 -8.59 -2.58 0.62
N LEU A 7 -8.47 -2.23 -0.66
CA LEU A 7 -8.97 -0.99 -1.24
C LEU A 7 -10.25 -1.27 -2.02
N LYS A 8 -11.28 -0.49 -1.70
CA LYS A 8 -12.49 -0.44 -2.52
C LYS A 8 -12.29 0.42 -3.76
N LYS A 9 -12.99 0.08 -4.84
CA LYS A 9 -13.09 0.87 -6.06
C LYS A 9 -13.41 2.34 -5.74
N GLY A 10 -12.65 3.26 -6.34
CA GLY A 10 -12.76 4.70 -6.11
C GLY A 10 -11.89 5.26 -4.98
N VAL A 11 -11.37 4.41 -4.07
CA VAL A 11 -10.37 4.83 -3.08
C VAL A 11 -9.02 4.97 -3.76
N ALA A 12 -8.29 6.07 -3.53
CA ALA A 12 -6.98 6.31 -4.14
C ALA A 12 -6.95 6.28 -5.69
N ASN A 13 -8.10 6.54 -6.33
CA ASN A 13 -8.27 6.54 -7.79
C ASN A 13 -8.06 5.15 -8.45
N VAL A 14 -8.32 4.06 -7.73
CA VAL A 14 -8.37 2.70 -8.30
C VAL A 14 -9.70 2.44 -9.02
N LEU A 15 -9.63 1.83 -10.20
CA LEU A 15 -10.78 1.56 -11.07
C LEU A 15 -11.60 0.33 -10.64
N GLU A 16 -11.03 -0.50 -9.77
CA GLU A 16 -11.59 -1.76 -9.28
C GLU A 16 -11.17 -2.00 -7.82
N ASN A 17 -11.70 -3.05 -7.18
CA ASN A 17 -11.26 -3.42 -5.84
C ASN A 17 -9.85 -4.02 -5.92
N CYS A 18 -8.94 -3.54 -5.09
CA CYS A 18 -7.54 -3.94 -5.10
C CYS A 18 -7.06 -4.28 -3.69
N ASP A 19 -6.01 -5.08 -3.56
CA ASP A 19 -5.36 -5.35 -2.27
C ASP A 19 -3.91 -4.85 -2.30
N ILE A 20 -3.48 -4.12 -1.26
CA ILE A 20 -2.07 -3.85 -1.01
C ILE A 20 -1.47 -5.03 -0.27
N MET A 21 -0.45 -5.63 -0.87
CA MET A 21 0.38 -6.67 -0.27
C MET A 21 1.52 -6.03 0.51
N ALA A 22 1.43 -6.00 1.85
CA ALA A 22 2.44 -5.38 2.69
C ALA A 22 3.71 -6.23 2.85
N ASP A 23 3.65 -7.51 2.47
CA ASP A 23 4.76 -8.47 2.49
C ASP A 23 5.65 -8.41 1.24
N GLN A 24 5.20 -7.76 0.16
CA GLN A 24 5.94 -7.67 -1.12
C GLN A 24 6.56 -6.29 -1.37
N ILE A 25 7.12 -5.67 -0.33
CA ILE A 25 7.78 -4.37 -0.44
C ILE A 25 9.03 -4.49 -1.30
N ARG A 26 9.23 -3.54 -2.22
CA ARG A 26 10.41 -3.48 -3.09
C ARG A 26 10.96 -2.06 -3.15
N ALA A 27 12.28 -1.93 -3.08
CA ALA A 27 12.96 -0.69 -3.42
C ALA A 27 12.84 -0.45 -4.93
N VAL A 28 12.44 0.76 -5.33
CA VAL A 28 12.29 1.17 -6.73
C VAL A 28 13.01 2.49 -6.95
N ASP A 29 13.71 2.60 -8.08
CA ASP A 29 14.30 3.86 -8.54
C ASP A 29 13.21 4.82 -9.03
N ASN A 30 13.41 6.12 -8.83
CA ASN A 30 12.49 7.19 -9.22
C ASN A 30 12.18 7.20 -10.72
N LYS A 31 13.12 6.72 -11.56
CA LYS A 31 12.90 6.58 -13.02
C LYS A 31 11.76 5.64 -13.38
N ARG A 32 11.39 4.71 -12.49
CA ARG A 32 10.26 3.78 -12.68
C ARG A 32 8.90 4.41 -12.35
N LEU A 33 8.87 5.57 -11.70
CA LEU A 33 7.63 6.28 -11.38
C LEU A 33 7.17 7.08 -12.61
N LEU A 34 6.26 6.49 -13.40
CA LEU A 34 5.77 7.10 -14.65
C LEU A 34 4.73 8.21 -14.40
N LYS A 35 3.79 7.98 -13.48
CA LYS A 35 2.71 8.91 -13.16
C LYS A 35 2.14 8.66 -11.77
N ARG A 36 1.61 9.70 -11.13
CA ARG A 36 0.87 9.58 -9.87
C ARG A 36 -0.56 9.13 -10.17
N VAL A 37 -0.96 7.96 -9.64
CA VAL A 37 -2.32 7.42 -9.83
C VAL A 37 -3.32 8.08 -8.89
N GLY A 38 -2.95 8.31 -7.63
CA GLY A 38 -3.81 8.94 -6.63
C GLY A 38 -3.10 9.16 -5.31
N LYS A 39 -3.88 9.39 -4.25
CA LYS A 39 -3.42 9.43 -2.86
C LYS A 39 -4.29 8.51 -2.02
N LEU A 40 -3.65 7.66 -1.21
CA LEU A 40 -4.33 6.83 -0.24
C LEU A 40 -4.85 7.70 0.92
N PRO A 41 -6.06 7.47 1.44
CA PRO A 41 -6.56 8.20 2.62
C PRO A 41 -5.74 7.84 3.87
N ASP A 42 -5.66 8.78 4.81
CA ASP A 42 -4.72 8.72 5.93
C ASP A 42 -4.96 7.52 6.86
N ASN A 43 -6.20 7.03 6.96
CA ASN A 43 -6.53 5.81 7.71
C ASN A 43 -5.88 4.56 7.13
N LEU A 44 -5.93 4.39 5.80
CA LEU A 44 -5.32 3.25 5.12
C LEU A 44 -3.80 3.37 5.09
N ILE A 45 -3.25 4.59 5.05
CA ILE A 45 -1.80 4.81 5.18
C ILE A 45 -1.31 4.28 6.53
N LYS A 46 -2.00 4.61 7.63
CA LYS A 46 -1.64 4.11 8.97
C LYS A 46 -1.68 2.58 9.05
N GLN A 47 -2.73 1.97 8.50
CA GLN A 47 -2.86 0.52 8.47
C GLN A 47 -1.71 -0.14 7.67
N VAL A 48 -1.34 0.44 6.53
CA VAL A 48 -0.19 -0.06 5.75
C VAL A 48 1.11 0.11 6.54
N GLN A 49 1.32 1.23 7.23
CA GLN A 49 2.53 1.46 8.04
C GLN A 49 2.65 0.47 9.20
N GLU A 50 1.57 0.18 9.92
CA GLU A 50 1.54 -0.83 10.98
C GLU A 50 1.88 -2.21 10.42
N ASN A 51 1.26 -2.59 9.30
CA ASN A 51 1.56 -3.85 8.64
C ASN A 51 3.03 -3.96 8.23
N ILE A 52 3.62 -2.88 7.70
CA ILE A 52 5.05 -2.86 7.32
C ILE A 52 5.96 -3.04 8.54
N LYS A 53 5.65 -2.42 9.69
CA LYS A 53 6.42 -2.60 10.93
C LYS A 53 6.40 -4.06 11.39
N ILE A 54 5.23 -4.70 11.35
CA ILE A 54 5.06 -6.11 11.70
C ILE A 54 5.85 -7.01 10.74
N VAL A 55 5.81 -6.74 9.42
CA VAL A 55 6.59 -7.53 8.44
C VAL A 55 8.09 -7.41 8.65
N LEU A 56 8.55 -6.22 9.04
CA LEU A 56 9.97 -5.92 9.25
C LEU A 56 10.46 -6.22 10.67
N ASP A 57 9.59 -6.75 11.54
CA ASP A 57 9.89 -7.07 12.94
C ASP A 57 10.44 -5.87 13.73
N PHE A 58 10.01 -4.66 13.36
CA PHE A 58 10.30 -3.43 14.10
C PHE A 58 9.26 -3.27 15.22
N ASP A 59 9.47 -3.98 16.33
CA ASP A 59 8.79 -3.75 17.62
C ASP A 59 9.41 -2.59 18.41
#